data_AF-A0A392T5F9-F1
#
_entry.id   AF-A0A392T5F9-F1
#
_cell.length_a   1.000
_cell.length_b   1.000
_cell.length_c   1.000
_cell.angle_alpha   90.00
_cell.angle_beta   90.00
_cell.angle_gamma   90.00
#
_symmetry.space_group_name_H-M   'P 1'
#
loop_
_entity.id
_entity.type
_entity.pdbx_description
1 polymer ?
#
loop_
_entity_poly.entity_id
_entity_poly.type
_entity_poly.pdbx_seq_one_letter_code
_entity_poly.pdbx_strand_id
1 'polypeptide(L)'
;MHPFIENVIDIAEDGHCGFGAVAGLIGENEDAHQMIRLDLTVELKMHSKRYIEVFGGGEERLNQIKDALIPEHLGRALEDKWMIMPDMGFLIA
;
A
#
# COMPACT_ATOMS: atom_id res chain seq x y z
N MET A 1 -7.80 3.26 26.42
CA MET A 1 -8.03 2.04 25.60
C MET A 1 -9.53 1.80 25.55
N HIS A 2 -10.13 1.85 24.36
CA HIS A 2 -11.57 1.62 24.19
C HIS A 2 -11.85 0.11 24.23
N PRO A 3 -13.00 -0.38 24.74
CA PRO A 3 -13.29 -1.82 24.85
C PRO A 3 -13.25 -2.62 23.55
N PHE A 4 -13.17 -1.96 22.39
CA PHE A 4 -13.11 -2.60 21.06
C PHE A 4 -11.77 -2.38 20.34
N ILE A 5 -10.81 -1.69 20.98
CA ILE A 5 -9.50 -1.43 20.39
C ILE A 5 -8.46 -2.18 21.22
N GLU A 6 -7.95 -3.25 20.64
CA GLU A 6 -6.96 -4.12 21.28
C GLU A 6 -5.55 -3.51 21.22
N ASN A 7 -5.22 -2.85 20.10
CA ASN A 7 -3.91 -2.25 19.90
C ASN A 7 -3.99 -0.96 19.06
N VAL A 8 -3.06 -0.04 19.29
CA VAL A 8 -2.86 1.17 18.48
C VAL A 8 -1.38 1.25 18.17
N ILE A 9 -1.05 1.31 16.89
CA ILE A 9 0.31 1.49 16.40
C ILE A 9 0.39 2.92 15.87
N ASP A 10 1.28 3.71 16.47
CA ASP A 10 1.61 5.04 15.96
C ASP A 10 2.63 4.87 14.83
N ILE A 11 2.33 5.42 13.66
CA ILE A 11 3.16 5.31 12.46
C ILE A 11 3.51 6.72 12.00
N ALA A 12 4.75 6.93 11.56
CA ALA A 12 5.21 8.23 11.10
C ALA A 12 4.30 8.85 10.00
N GLU A 13 3.99 10.14 10.15
CA GLU A 13 3.16 10.91 9.19
C GLU A 13 3.95 11.37 7.95
N ASP A 14 4.76 10.50 7.35
CA ASP A 14 5.68 10.84 6.26
C ASP A 14 5.15 10.47 4.86
N GLY A 15 3.87 10.09 4.75
CA GLY A 15 3.24 9.67 3.50
C GLY A 15 3.48 8.19 3.15
N HIS A 16 4.27 7.44 3.94
CA HIS A 16 4.36 5.98 3.84
C HIS A 16 3.46 5.26 4.82
N CYS A 17 2.73 5.99 5.68
CA CYS A 17 1.99 5.44 6.82
C CYS A 17 1.05 4.27 6.49
N GLY A 18 0.38 4.27 5.32
CA GLY A 18 -0.44 3.13 4.91
C GLY A 18 0.37 1.83 4.75
N PHE A 19 1.55 1.92 4.13
CA PHE A 19 2.46 0.78 3.97
C PHE A 19 3.18 0.43 5.29
N GLY A 20 3.56 1.44 6.07
CA GLY A 20 4.12 1.25 7.42
C GLY A 20 3.14 0.56 8.37
N ALA A 21 1.84 0.87 8.27
CA ALA A 21 0.80 0.18 9.01
C ALA A 21 0.71 -1.30 8.62
N VAL A 22 0.81 -1.64 7.32
CA VAL A 22 0.86 -3.04 6.87
C VAL A 22 2.09 -3.74 7.43
N ALA A 23 3.27 -3.10 7.39
CA ALA A 23 4.50 -3.65 7.96
C ALA A 23 4.33 -3.93 9.47
N GLY A 24 3.82 -2.96 10.22
CA GLY A 24 3.56 -3.13 11.65
C GLY A 24 2.54 -4.24 11.96
N LEU A 25 1.51 -4.41 11.12
CA LEU A 25 0.52 -5.49 11.26
C LEU A 25 1.12 -6.88 11.08
N ILE A 26 2.11 -7.04 10.19
CA ILE A 26 2.80 -8.32 9.97
C ILE A 26 4.00 -8.53 10.91
N GLY A 27 4.25 -7.60 11.83
CA GLY A 27 5.33 -7.68 12.82
C GLY A 27 6.70 -7.23 12.30
N GLU A 28 6.74 -6.57 11.14
CA GLU A 28 7.93 -5.95 10.58
C GLU A 28 8.11 -4.53 11.13
N ASN A 29 9.30 -3.95 10.92
CA ASN A 29 9.55 -2.54 11.23
C ASN A 29 8.74 -1.64 10.25
N GLU A 30 8.21 -0.52 10.72
CA GLU A 30 7.53 0.48 9.87
C GLU A 30 8.40 0.96 8.68
N ASP A 31 9.73 0.98 8.85
CA ASP A 31 10.72 1.27 7.81
C ASP A 31 10.72 0.24 6.66
N ALA A 32 10.06 -0.91 6.83
CA ALA A 32 9.90 -1.93 5.80
C ALA A 32 8.87 -1.54 4.72
N HIS A 33 8.34 -0.32 4.73
CA HIS A 33 7.40 0.20 3.73
C HIS A 33 7.87 0.00 2.28
N GLN A 34 9.17 0.05 2.01
CA GLN A 34 9.74 -0.22 0.68
C GLN A 34 9.56 -1.68 0.25
N MET A 35 9.71 -2.62 1.17
CA MET A 35 9.50 -4.05 0.91
C MET A 35 8.02 -4.34 0.67
N ILE A 36 7.13 -3.75 1.47
CA ILE A 36 5.68 -3.85 1.23
C ILE A 36 5.33 -3.35 -0.18
N ARG A 37 5.84 -2.20 -0.61
CA ARG A 37 5.61 -1.69 -1.98
C ARG A 37 6.11 -2.65 -3.05
N LEU A 38 7.27 -3.27 -2.84
CA LEU A 38 7.83 -4.25 -3.77
C LEU A 38 6.92 -5.48 -3.88
N ASP A 39 6.49 -6.03 -2.75
CA ASP A 39 5.63 -7.22 -2.71
C ASP A 39 4.28 -6.93 -3.39
N LEU A 40 3.67 -5.78 -3.09
CA LEU A 40 2.43 -5.34 -3.76
C LEU A 40 2.63 -5.12 -5.26
N THR A 41 3.78 -4.61 -5.69
CA THR A 41 4.10 -4.45 -7.12
C THR A 41 4.19 -5.80 -7.81
N VAL A 42 4.78 -6.79 -7.14
CA VAL A 42 4.90 -8.16 -7.63
C VAL A 42 3.52 -8.82 -7.74
N GLU A 43 2.72 -8.76 -6.69
CA GLU A 43 1.34 -9.26 -6.63
C GLU A 43 0.48 -8.67 -7.77
N LEU A 44 0.49 -7.35 -7.90
CA LEU A 44 -0.27 -6.63 -8.93
C LEU A 44 0.14 -7.04 -10.35
N LYS A 45 1.43 -7.30 -10.59
CA LYS A 45 1.92 -7.76 -11.89
C LYS A 45 1.50 -9.20 -12.18
N MET A 46 1.64 -10.10 -11.21
CA MET A 46 1.29 -11.51 -11.36
C MET A 46 -0.21 -11.71 -11.63
N HIS A 47 -1.05 -10.90 -11.01
CA HIS A 47 -2.51 -11.03 -11.07
C HIS A 47 -3.21 -9.88 -11.81
N SER A 48 -2.49 -9.14 -12.64
CA SER A 48 -2.96 -7.94 -13.36
C SER A 48 -4.32 -8.10 -14.05
N LYS A 49 -4.55 -9.21 -14.76
CA LYS A 49 -5.84 -9.48 -15.43
C LYS A 49 -7.00 -9.54 -14.44
N ARG A 50 -6.80 -10.19 -13.29
CA ARG A 50 -7.80 -10.29 -12.23
C ARG A 50 -8.12 -8.93 -11.64
N TYR A 51 -7.08 -8.12 -11.39
CA TYR A 51 -7.25 -6.80 -10.82
C TYR A 51 -7.92 -5.81 -11.77
N ILE A 52 -7.69 -5.92 -13.08
CA ILE A 52 -8.43 -5.16 -14.10
C ILE A 52 -9.95 -5.41 -14.00
N GLU A 53 -10.35 -6.67 -13.77
CA GLU A 53 -11.76 -7.03 -13.61
C GLU A 53 -12.36 -6.52 -12.30
N VAL A 54 -11.56 -6.49 -11.21
CA VAL A 54 -12.01 -6.09 -9.87
C VAL A 54 -12.12 -4.57 -9.70
N PHE A 55 -11.11 -3.80 -10.14
CA PHE A 55 -11.04 -2.36 -9.84
C PHE A 55 -11.98 -1.52 -10.70
N GLY A 56 -12.40 -2.03 -11.84
CA GLY A 56 -13.01 -1.17 -12.87
C GLY A 56 -12.00 -0.15 -13.41
N GLY A 57 -12.35 0.55 -14.49
CA GLY A 57 -11.42 1.51 -15.13
C GLY A 57 -10.26 0.88 -15.92
N GLY A 58 -10.18 -0.46 -15.99
CA GLY A 58 -9.30 -1.16 -16.92
C GLY A 58 -7.81 -0.95 -16.65
N GLU A 59 -7.03 -0.88 -17.72
CA GLU A 59 -5.57 -0.69 -17.64
C GLU A 59 -5.17 0.67 -17.06
N GLU A 60 -6.00 1.71 -17.21
CA GLU A 60 -5.70 3.04 -16.69
C GLU A 60 -5.63 3.02 -15.15
N ARG A 61 -6.65 2.43 -14.50
CA ARG A 61 -6.67 2.29 -13.05
C ARG A 61 -5.50 1.43 -12.55
N LEU A 62 -5.20 0.34 -13.26
CA LEU A 62 -4.05 -0.50 -12.96
C LEU A 62 -2.73 0.27 -13.02
N ASN A 63 -2.56 1.14 -14.03
CA ASN A 63 -1.35 1.95 -14.18
C ASN A 63 -1.24 3.03 -13.11
N GLN A 64 -2.36 3.63 -12.66
CA GLN A 64 -2.36 4.54 -11.51
C GLN A 64 -1.86 3.85 -10.24
N ILE A 65 -2.34 2.63 -9.97
CA ILE A 65 -1.90 1.86 -8.78
C ILE A 65 -0.42 1.48 -8.90
N LYS A 66 0.03 1.05 -10.09
CA LYS A 66 1.44 0.75 -10.34
C LYS A 66 2.33 1.98 -10.11
N ASP A 67 1.91 3.14 -10.59
CA ASP A 67 2.66 4.39 -10.43
C ASP A 67 2.76 4.78 -8.95
N ALA A 68 1.64 4.70 -8.22
CA ALA A 68 1.61 5.01 -6.79
C ALA A 68 2.51 4.08 -5.95
N LEU A 69 2.75 2.85 -6.40
CA LEU A 69 3.66 1.91 -5.72
C LEU A 69 5.14 2.26 -5.88
N ILE A 70 5.52 3.08 -6.86
CA ILE A 70 6.92 3.41 -7.17
C ILE A 70 7.27 4.80 -6.59
N PRO A 71 8.01 4.87 -5.48
CA PRO A 71 8.43 6.16 -4.91
C PRO A 71 9.49 6.83 -5.81
N GLU A 72 9.33 8.15 -6.02
CA GLU A 72 10.24 8.93 -6.88
C GLU A 72 11.54 9.37 -6.17
N HIS A 73 11.50 9.51 -4.85
CA HIS A 73 12.66 9.91 -4.06
C HIS A 73 12.65 9.27 -2.67
N LEU A 74 13.82 9.31 -2.02
CA LEU A 74 13.97 8.94 -0.62
C LEU A 74 13.34 10.04 0.28
N GLY A 75 12.80 9.66 1.43
CA GLY A 75 12.13 10.56 2.37
C GLY A 75 10.61 10.57 2.23
N ARG A 76 9.98 11.71 2.56
CA ARG A 76 8.51 11.87 2.62
C ARG A 76 7.85 11.51 1.28
N ALA A 77 6.82 10.67 1.26
CA ALA A 77 6.11 10.34 0.03
C ALA A 77 5.27 11.53 -0.47
N LEU A 78 5.26 11.71 -1.79
CA LEU A 78 4.29 12.58 -2.46
C LEU A 78 2.89 11.97 -2.41
N GLU A 79 1.86 12.80 -2.50
CA GLU A 79 0.45 12.39 -2.37
C GLU A 79 0.03 11.36 -3.41
N ASP A 80 0.54 11.46 -4.62
CA ASP A 80 0.31 10.50 -5.71
C ASP A 80 0.96 9.13 -5.45
N LYS A 81 1.87 9.04 -4.48
CA LYS A 81 2.50 7.77 -4.05
C LYS A 81 1.88 7.20 -2.78
N TRP A 82 0.82 7.80 -2.24
CA TRP A 82 0.14 7.26 -1.07
C TRP A 82 -0.59 5.95 -1.38
N MET A 83 -0.89 5.18 -0.34
CA MET A 83 -1.68 3.96 -0.49
C MET A 83 -3.08 4.29 -1.02
N ILE A 84 -3.44 3.71 -2.15
CA ILE A 84 -4.75 3.92 -2.78
C ILE A 84 -5.73 2.88 -2.24
N MET A 85 -6.66 3.33 -1.41
CA MET A 85 -7.77 2.50 -0.93
C MET A 85 -9.01 2.66 -1.84
N PRO A 86 -9.79 1.58 -2.08
CA PRO A 86 -9.60 0.23 -1.57
C PRO A 86 -8.67 -0.64 -2.42
N ASP A 87 -8.19 -0.17 -3.57
CA ASP A 87 -7.50 -1.01 -4.56
C ASP A 87 -6.31 -1.78 -3.98
N MET A 88 -5.40 -1.10 -3.28
CA MET A 88 -4.24 -1.74 -2.64
C MET A 88 -4.65 -2.62 -1.45
N GLY A 89 -5.81 -2.37 -0.84
CA GLY A 89 -6.37 -3.27 0.17
C GLY A 89 -6.66 -4.67 -0.39
N PHE A 90 -7.06 -4.78 -1.67
CA PHE A 90 -7.26 -6.08 -2.31
C PHE A 90 -5.95 -6.83 -2.59
N LEU A 91 -4.82 -6.12 -2.73
CA LEU A 91 -3.50 -6.75 -2.91
C LEU A 91 -2.97 -7.32 -1.59
N ILE A 92 -3.45 -6.80 -0.45
CA ILE A 92 -3.02 -7.20 0.90
C ILE A 92 -3.85 -8.38 1.43
N ALA A 93 -5.10 -8.54 0.96
CA ALA A 93 -6.12 -9.42 1.53
C ALA A 93 -5.91 -10.93 1.31
#